data_AF-A0A7X7VTR4-F1
#
_entry.id   AF-A0A7X7VTR4-F1
#
_cell.length_a   1.000
_cell.length_b   1.000
_cell.length_c   1.000
_cell.angle_alpha   90.00
_cell.angle_beta   90.00
_cell.angle_gamma   90.00
#
_symmetry.space_group_name_H-M   'P 1'
#
loop_
_entity.id
_entity.type
_entity.pdbx_description
1 polymer ?
#
loop_
_entity_poly.entity_id
_entity_poly.type
_entity_poly.pdbx_seq_one_letter_code
_entity_poly.pdbx_strand_id
1 'polypeptide(L)'
;MFEFIKSLPGLYLSWVKAWPLLSAMIQFAILGTLGEIISKWVIRKSFRYPFTFGLTLWKMLVWALLGVAIKYAFQGFTGFVEHLEAHSYLPPLNTFGRAFAISAFMNLQFGPFMVIVHRLLDNLGERKQNWKGIHKSMLALLWFWIPAHTVTFLQTPDLRIGLAALLSLALGLILGIFNRRQA
;
A
#
# COMPACT_ATOMS: atom_id res chain seq x y z
N MET A 1 -29.56 -11.80 -5.92
CA MET A 1 -28.11 -12.05 -5.99
C MET A 1 -27.44 -11.28 -7.13
N PHE A 2 -27.88 -11.43 -8.38
CA PHE A 2 -27.27 -10.77 -9.54
C PHE A 2 -27.33 -9.22 -9.50
N GLU A 3 -28.48 -8.64 -9.14
CA GLU A 3 -28.63 -7.18 -9.00
C GLU A 3 -27.82 -6.59 -7.83
N PHE A 4 -27.62 -7.36 -6.76
CA PHE A 4 -26.74 -6.96 -5.66
C PHE A 4 -25.27 -6.89 -6.11
N ILE A 5 -24.79 -7.87 -6.89
CA ILE A 5 -23.41 -7.86 -7.39
C ILE A 5 -23.17 -6.66 -8.32
N LYS A 6 -24.15 -6.31 -9.17
CA LYS A 6 -24.06 -5.13 -10.04
C LYS A 6 -24.04 -3.81 -9.27
N SER A 7 -24.63 -3.74 -8.08
CA SER A 7 -24.65 -2.51 -7.27
C SER A 7 -23.37 -2.31 -6.45
N LEU A 8 -22.55 -3.35 -6.26
CA LEU A 8 -21.32 -3.29 -5.45
C LEU A 8 -20.34 -2.18 -5.87
N PRO A 9 -20.04 -1.94 -7.15
CA PRO A 9 -19.14 -0.86 -7.53
C PRO A 9 -19.67 0.51 -7.13
N GLY A 10 -20.99 0.74 -7.30
CA GLY A 10 -21.64 1.99 -6.91
C GLY A 10 -21.62 2.20 -5.39
N LEU A 11 -21.91 1.15 -4.62
CA LEU A 11 -21.85 1.16 -3.15
C LEU A 11 -20.43 1.39 -2.64
N TYR A 12 -19.43 0.80 -3.30
CA TYR A 12 -18.03 1.02 -2.97
C TYR A 12 -17.64 2.49 -3.20
N LEU A 13 -17.96 3.03 -4.37
CA LEU A 13 -17.63 4.40 -4.73
C LEU A 13 -18.32 5.42 -3.81
N SER A 14 -19.58 5.18 -3.42
CA SER A 14 -20.27 6.05 -2.46
C SER A 14 -19.63 6.00 -1.07
N TRP A 15 -19.22 4.82 -0.61
CA TRP A 15 -18.55 4.65 0.67
C TRP A 15 -17.19 5.35 0.74
N VAL A 16 -16.31 5.14 -0.25
CA VAL A 16 -14.97 5.75 -0.25
C VAL A 16 -15.02 7.27 -0.39
N LYS A 17 -16.05 7.81 -1.06
CA LYS A 17 -16.28 9.25 -1.15
C LYS A 17 -16.80 9.84 0.16
N ALA A 18 -17.78 9.18 0.78
CA ALA A 18 -18.37 9.64 2.04
C ALA A 18 -17.38 9.59 3.20
N TRP A 19 -16.50 8.58 3.23
CA TRP A 19 -15.57 8.35 4.32
C TRP A 19 -14.13 8.09 3.84
N PRO A 20 -13.42 9.08 3.25
CA PRO A 20 -12.16 8.84 2.55
C PRO A 20 -11.03 8.28 3.43
N LEU A 21 -10.93 8.74 4.68
CA LEU A 21 -9.90 8.27 5.62
C LEU A 21 -10.28 6.94 6.26
N LEU A 22 -11.50 6.83 6.76
CA LEU A 22 -11.98 5.61 7.41
C LEU A 22 -12.01 4.42 6.44
N SER A 23 -12.42 4.65 5.18
CA SER A 23 -12.37 3.60 4.15
C SER A 23 -10.94 3.19 3.82
N ALA A 24 -9.97 4.10 3.83
CA ALA A 24 -8.55 3.75 3.69
C ALA A 24 -8.06 2.91 4.88
N MET A 25 -8.37 3.32 6.10
CA MET A 25 -8.03 2.59 7.33
C MET A 25 -8.54 1.15 7.28
N ILE A 26 -9.83 0.96 6.97
CA ILE A 26 -10.48 -0.35 6.94
C ILE A 26 -9.86 -1.23 5.85
N GLN A 27 -9.68 -0.70 4.63
CA GLN A 27 -9.13 -1.46 3.51
C GLN A 27 -7.69 -1.92 3.79
N PHE A 28 -6.83 -1.02 4.29
CA PHE A 28 -5.46 -1.39 4.62
C PHE A 28 -5.37 -2.31 5.83
N ALA A 29 -6.16 -2.07 6.89
CA ALA A 29 -6.18 -2.95 8.07
C ALA A 29 -6.47 -4.41 7.67
N ILE A 30 -7.45 -4.62 6.79
CA ILE A 30 -7.83 -5.96 6.32
C ILE A 30 -6.82 -6.50 5.31
N LEU A 31 -6.61 -5.80 4.19
CA LEU A 31 -5.83 -6.34 3.07
C LEU A 31 -4.32 -6.36 3.33
N GLY A 32 -3.80 -5.38 4.06
CA GLY A 32 -2.40 -5.34 4.50
C GLY A 32 -2.09 -6.48 5.46
N THR A 33 -2.94 -6.67 6.48
CA THR A 33 -2.78 -7.78 7.44
C THR A 33 -2.92 -9.14 6.75
N LEU A 34 -3.86 -9.28 5.81
CA LEU A 34 -4.01 -10.49 5.01
C LEU A 34 -2.78 -10.75 4.13
N GLY A 35 -2.17 -9.71 3.55
CA GLY A 35 -0.92 -9.81 2.81
C GLY A 35 0.21 -10.41 3.63
N GLU A 36 0.36 -9.97 4.88
CA GLU A 36 1.34 -10.54 5.80
C GLU A 36 1.06 -12.00 6.17
N ILE A 37 -0.21 -12.34 6.42
CA ILE A 37 -0.64 -13.71 6.70
C ILE A 37 -0.29 -14.63 5.53
N ILE A 38 -0.66 -14.23 4.31
CA ILE A 38 -0.36 -14.99 3.08
C ILE A 38 1.14 -15.14 2.90
N SER A 39 1.92 -14.09 3.13
CA SER A 39 3.38 -14.15 3.04
C SER A 39 3.94 -15.25 3.96
N LYS A 40 3.47 -15.31 5.22
CA LYS A 40 3.87 -16.36 6.17
C LYS A 40 3.39 -17.75 5.76
N TRP A 41 2.19 -17.88 5.22
CA TRP A 41 1.67 -19.16 4.72
C TRP A 41 2.53 -19.73 3.60
N VAL A 42 2.91 -18.88 2.64
CA VAL A 42 3.76 -19.26 1.50
C VAL A 42 5.15 -19.66 1.97
N ILE A 43 5.75 -18.91 2.89
CA ILE A 43 7.08 -19.21 3.43
C ILE A 43 7.07 -20.52 4.23
N ARG A 44 6.07 -20.72 5.10
CA ARG A 44 5.99 -21.87 6.02
C ARG A 44 5.40 -23.13 5.40
N LYS A 45 4.86 -23.05 4.17
CA LYS A 45 4.05 -24.11 3.54
C LYS A 45 2.90 -24.59 4.45
N SER A 46 2.28 -23.67 5.18
CA SER A 46 1.25 -24.00 6.15
C SER A 46 0.18 -22.92 6.17
N PHE A 47 -1.09 -23.31 6.07
CA PHE A 47 -2.24 -22.42 6.24
C PHE A 47 -2.58 -22.16 7.72
N ARG A 48 -1.73 -22.60 8.66
CA ARG A 48 -1.90 -22.27 10.07
C ARG A 48 -1.76 -20.76 10.27
N TYR A 49 -2.69 -20.21 11.04
CA TYR A 49 -2.71 -18.78 11.32
C TYR A 49 -1.39 -18.36 12.01
N PRO A 50 -0.66 -17.35 11.48
CA PRO A 50 0.74 -17.15 11.87
C PRO A 50 0.93 -16.25 13.10
N PHE A 51 -0.13 -15.61 13.60
CA PHE A 51 -0.08 -14.57 14.64
C PHE A 51 -1.01 -14.91 15.82
N THR A 52 -0.75 -14.33 16.99
CA THR A 52 -1.71 -14.36 18.11
C THR A 52 -2.78 -13.30 17.90
N PHE A 53 -3.93 -13.42 18.57
CA PHE A 53 -5.02 -12.44 18.46
C PHE A 53 -4.56 -11.00 18.75
N GLY A 54 -3.80 -10.79 19.82
CA GLY A 54 -3.28 -9.47 20.18
C GLY A 54 -2.32 -8.90 19.13
N LEU A 55 -1.44 -9.74 18.55
CA LEU A 55 -0.52 -9.30 17.49
C LEU A 55 -1.27 -8.99 16.18
N THR A 56 -2.33 -9.73 15.87
CA THR A 56 -3.20 -9.42 14.74
C THR A 56 -3.85 -8.05 14.87
N LEU A 57 -4.44 -7.74 16.04
CA LEU A 57 -5.05 -6.44 16.28
C LEU A 57 -4.02 -5.31 16.17
N TRP A 58 -2.81 -5.53 16.67
CA TRP A 58 -1.71 -4.57 16.50
C TRP A 58 -1.37 -4.35 15.02
N LYS A 59 -1.20 -5.41 14.23
CA LYS A 59 -0.91 -5.30 12.79
C LYS A 59 -2.03 -4.60 12.03
N MET A 60 -3.29 -4.90 12.36
CA MET A 60 -4.45 -4.19 11.78
C MET A 60 -4.41 -2.69 12.10
N LEU A 61 -4.06 -2.31 13.34
CA LEU A 61 -3.92 -0.92 13.75
C LEU A 61 -2.78 -0.22 12.99
N VAL A 62 -1.61 -0.88 12.89
CA VAL A 62 -0.48 -0.36 12.11
C VAL A 62 -0.89 -0.10 10.67
N TRP A 63 -1.47 -1.10 10.00
CA TRP A 63 -1.95 -0.93 8.63
C TRP A 63 -3.04 0.14 8.48
N ALA A 64 -3.95 0.28 9.45
CA ALA A 64 -4.94 1.36 9.44
C ALA A 64 -4.27 2.74 9.45
N LEU A 65 -3.29 2.95 10.33
CA LEU A 65 -2.53 4.21 10.43
C LEU A 65 -1.73 4.49 9.16
N LEU A 66 -1.06 3.47 8.61
CA LEU A 66 -0.35 3.60 7.34
C LEU A 66 -1.31 3.93 6.20
N GLY A 67 -2.53 3.37 6.20
CA GLY A 67 -3.56 3.69 5.21
C GLY A 67 -3.94 5.17 5.17
N VAL A 68 -4.00 5.83 6.32
CA VAL A 68 -4.20 7.29 6.41
C VAL A 68 -3.00 8.04 5.83
N ALA A 69 -1.78 7.68 6.22
CA ALA A 69 -0.57 8.30 5.71
C ALA A 69 -0.44 8.14 4.19
N ILE A 70 -0.76 6.97 3.65
CA ILE A 70 -0.77 6.69 2.20
C ILE A 70 -1.84 7.54 1.51
N LYS A 71 -3.04 7.69 2.09
CA LYS A 71 -4.09 8.57 1.52
C LYS A 71 -3.61 10.02 1.41
N TYR A 72 -2.95 10.53 2.46
CA TYR A 72 -2.38 11.86 2.43
C TYR A 72 -1.24 11.98 1.42
N ALA A 73 -0.34 11.00 1.34
CA ALA A 73 0.72 10.99 0.34
C ALA A 73 0.15 10.98 -1.09
N PHE A 74 -0.91 10.20 -1.36
CA PHE A 74 -1.52 10.15 -2.70
C PHE A 74 -2.06 11.53 -3.12
N GLN A 75 -2.74 12.24 -2.23
CA GLN A 75 -3.25 13.58 -2.52
C GLN A 75 -2.13 14.62 -2.56
N GLY A 76 -1.24 14.60 -1.57
CA GLY A 76 -0.14 15.54 -1.44
C GLY A 76 0.84 15.48 -2.61
N PHE A 77 1.25 14.29 -3.04
CA PHE A 77 2.16 14.15 -4.19
C PHE A 77 1.47 14.39 -5.54
N THR A 78 0.15 14.20 -5.63
CA THR A 78 -0.61 14.65 -6.80
C THR A 78 -0.50 16.18 -6.92
N GLY A 79 -0.84 16.91 -5.85
CA GLY A 79 -0.72 18.36 -5.82
C GLY A 79 0.73 18.87 -5.97
N PHE A 80 1.71 18.14 -5.43
CA PHE A 80 3.14 18.45 -5.59
C PHE A 80 3.54 18.45 -7.06
N VAL A 81 3.23 17.39 -7.81
CA VAL A 81 3.58 17.29 -9.23
C VAL A 81 2.82 18.31 -10.07
N GLU A 82 1.52 18.49 -9.80
CA GLU A 82 0.71 19.51 -10.48
C GLU A 82 1.27 20.92 -10.26
N HIS A 83 1.72 21.22 -9.05
CA HIS A 83 2.35 22.50 -8.73
C HIS A 83 3.68 22.71 -9.46
N LEU A 84 4.53 21.68 -9.51
CA LEU A 84 5.81 21.74 -10.24
C LEU A 84 5.60 21.93 -11.75
N GLU A 85 4.61 21.24 -12.33
CA GLU A 85 4.22 21.41 -13.73
C GLU A 85 3.69 22.83 -14.00
N ALA A 86 2.80 23.34 -13.16
CA ALA A 86 2.22 24.67 -13.30
C ALA A 86 3.25 25.82 -13.22
N HIS A 87 4.36 25.62 -12.50
CA HIS A 87 5.41 26.62 -12.32
C HIS A 87 6.66 26.34 -13.16
N SER A 88 6.56 25.50 -14.21
CA SER A 88 7.65 25.19 -15.15
C SER A 88 8.89 24.53 -14.52
N TYR A 89 8.77 23.94 -13.34
CA TYR A 89 9.81 23.05 -12.78
C TYR A 89 9.77 21.66 -13.40
N LEU A 90 8.64 21.28 -14.00
CA LEU A 90 8.48 20.11 -14.86
C LEU A 90 7.96 20.54 -16.23
N PRO A 91 8.35 19.86 -17.33
CA PRO A 91 7.73 20.08 -18.63
C PRO A 91 6.25 19.66 -18.59
N PRO A 92 5.42 20.11 -19.54
CA PRO A 92 4.04 19.62 -19.67
C PRO A 92 4.01 18.09 -19.80
N LEU A 93 3.24 17.43 -18.94
CA LEU A 93 3.16 15.97 -18.86
C LEU A 93 1.83 15.48 -19.43
N ASN A 94 1.90 14.42 -20.24
CA ASN A 94 0.70 13.66 -20.59
C ASN A 94 0.23 12.82 -19.38
N THR A 95 -0.93 12.17 -19.50
CA THR A 95 -1.54 11.38 -18.41
C THR A 95 -0.58 10.34 -17.82
N PHE A 96 0.17 9.64 -18.66
CA PHE A 96 1.15 8.65 -18.22
C PHE A 96 2.34 9.30 -17.51
N GLY A 97 2.91 10.36 -18.11
CA GLY A 97 4.02 11.11 -17.54
C GLY A 97 3.69 11.67 -16.17
N ARG A 98 2.48 12.20 -15.98
CA ARG A 98 2.02 12.69 -14.68
C ARG A 98 1.86 11.56 -13.66
N ALA A 99 1.24 10.45 -14.04
CA ALA A 99 1.10 9.28 -13.16
C ALA A 99 2.46 8.70 -12.74
N PHE A 100 3.41 8.61 -13.68
CA PHE A 100 4.77 8.18 -13.41
C PHE A 100 5.51 9.16 -12.50
N ALA A 101 5.43 10.47 -12.75
CA ALA A 101 6.06 11.49 -11.92
C ALA A 101 5.54 11.46 -10.49
N ILE A 102 4.21 11.40 -10.28
CA ILE A 102 3.61 11.29 -8.95
C ILE A 102 4.15 10.03 -8.25
N SER A 103 4.12 8.89 -8.95
CA SER A 103 4.63 7.63 -8.43
C SER A 103 6.12 7.71 -8.05
N ALA A 104 6.97 8.26 -8.92
CA ALA A 104 8.40 8.37 -8.70
C ALA A 104 8.71 9.28 -7.51
N PHE A 105 8.18 10.50 -7.47
CA PHE A 105 8.41 11.44 -6.36
C PHE A 105 7.91 10.88 -5.03
N MET A 106 6.72 10.29 -5.01
CA MET A 106 6.15 9.70 -3.80
C MET A 106 7.00 8.51 -3.32
N ASN A 107 7.35 7.57 -4.18
CA ASN A 107 8.08 6.38 -3.76
C ASN A 107 9.54 6.66 -3.41
N LEU A 108 10.17 7.69 -3.99
CA LEU A 108 11.55 8.05 -3.67
C LEU A 108 11.68 8.89 -2.39
N GLN A 109 10.66 9.68 -2.04
CA GLN A 109 10.67 10.56 -0.85
C GLN A 109 9.88 9.98 0.31
N PHE A 110 8.59 9.68 0.10
CA PHE A 110 7.72 9.13 1.14
C PHE A 110 7.91 7.62 1.33
N GLY A 111 8.25 6.89 0.27
CA GLY A 111 8.49 5.45 0.33
C GLY A 111 9.50 5.01 1.40
N PRO A 112 10.73 5.58 1.47
CA PRO A 112 11.71 5.21 2.49
C PRO A 112 11.22 5.49 3.91
N PHE A 113 10.58 6.65 4.12
CA PHE A 113 9.95 7.00 5.38
C PHE A 113 8.90 5.95 5.78
N MET A 114 8.02 5.59 4.86
CA MET A 114 6.99 4.55 5.07
C MET A 114 7.59 3.20 5.46
N VAL A 115 8.62 2.73 4.74
CA VAL A 115 9.29 1.45 5.03
C VAL A 115 9.90 1.43 6.43
N ILE A 116 10.55 2.53 6.83
CA ILE A 116 11.18 2.64 8.15
C ILE A 116 10.11 2.69 9.26
N VAL A 117 9.10 3.55 9.12
CA VAL A 117 8.02 3.70 10.12
C VAL A 117 7.25 2.40 10.28
N HIS A 118 6.88 1.74 9.18
CA HIS A 118 6.22 0.44 9.25
C HIS A 118 7.08 -0.56 10.01
N ARG A 119 8.39 -0.63 9.74
CA ARG A 119 9.28 -1.56 10.45
C ARG A 119 9.40 -1.24 11.93
N LEU A 120 9.46 0.04 12.30
CA LEU A 120 9.50 0.47 13.71
C LEU A 120 8.23 0.03 14.45
N LEU A 121 7.06 0.25 13.84
CA LEU A 121 5.76 -0.12 14.42
C LEU A 121 5.60 -1.65 14.55
N ASP A 122 6.08 -2.41 13.55
CA ASP A 122 6.13 -3.88 13.62
C ASP A 122 7.02 -4.36 14.76
N ASN A 123 8.25 -3.81 14.87
CA ASN A 123 9.19 -4.19 15.93
C ASN A 123 8.62 -3.89 17.33
N LEU A 124 7.83 -2.83 17.48
CA LEU A 124 7.16 -2.48 18.73
C LEU A 124 6.11 -3.52 19.13
N GLY A 125 5.27 -3.95 18.18
CA GLY A 125 4.26 -4.97 18.42
C GLY A 125 4.85 -6.36 18.65
N GLU A 126 5.86 -6.73 17.88
CA GLU A 126 6.56 -8.02 17.99
C GLU A 126 7.54 -8.05 19.17
N ARG A 127 7.82 -6.91 19.81
CA ARG A 127 8.82 -6.72 20.88
C ARG A 127 10.20 -7.28 20.48
N LYS A 128 10.54 -7.13 19.19
CA LYS A 128 11.77 -7.65 18.61
C LYS A 128 12.32 -6.68 17.57
N GLN A 129 13.62 -6.39 17.65
CA GLN A 129 14.31 -5.59 16.65
C GLN A 129 14.64 -6.44 15.43
N ASN A 130 13.88 -6.30 14.34
CA ASN A 130 14.13 -7.03 13.10
C ASN A 130 14.44 -6.08 11.94
N TRP A 131 15.72 -5.78 11.72
CA TRP A 131 16.15 -4.93 10.59
C TRP A 131 16.62 -5.73 9.38
N LYS A 132 16.62 -7.06 9.49
CA LYS A 132 17.10 -7.94 8.41
C LYS A 132 16.22 -7.76 7.17
N GLY A 133 16.88 -7.56 6.03
CA GLY A 133 16.23 -7.45 4.73
C GLY A 133 15.59 -6.09 4.43
N ILE A 134 15.82 -5.04 5.23
CA ILE A 134 15.27 -3.71 4.94
C ILE A 134 15.72 -3.17 3.58
N HIS A 135 16.94 -3.46 3.14
CA HIS A 135 17.42 -3.12 1.79
C HIS A 135 16.54 -3.72 0.69
N LYS A 136 15.99 -4.93 0.87
CA LYS A 136 15.04 -5.53 -0.09
C LYS A 136 13.72 -4.78 -0.12
N SER A 137 13.25 -4.33 1.05
CA SER A 137 12.06 -3.46 1.14
C SER A 137 12.28 -2.12 0.47
N MET A 138 13.47 -1.52 0.61
CA MET A 138 13.84 -0.29 -0.10
C MET A 138 13.90 -0.50 -1.61
N LEU A 139 14.53 -1.59 -2.07
CA LEU A 139 14.57 -1.92 -3.50
C LEU A 139 13.16 -2.16 -4.08
N ALA A 140 12.23 -2.72 -3.31
CA ALA A 140 10.84 -2.88 -3.74
C ALA A 140 10.14 -1.55 -4.02
N LEU A 141 10.58 -0.43 -3.43
CA LEU A 141 10.07 0.89 -3.80
C LEU A 141 10.32 1.17 -5.29
N LEU A 142 11.48 0.76 -5.80
CA LEU A 142 11.89 1.00 -7.18
C LEU A 142 11.23 0.02 -8.15
N TRP A 143 11.43 -1.29 -7.96
CA TRP A 143 11.03 -2.27 -8.98
C TRP A 143 9.55 -2.68 -8.89
N PHE A 144 8.91 -2.53 -7.72
CA PHE A 144 7.51 -2.90 -7.53
C PHE A 144 6.62 -1.67 -7.40
N TRP A 145 6.89 -0.78 -6.43
CA TRP A 145 5.96 0.29 -6.10
C TRP A 145 5.95 1.45 -7.10
N ILE A 146 7.07 1.81 -7.74
CA ILE A 146 7.02 2.83 -8.81
C ILE A 146 6.13 2.36 -9.98
N PRO A 147 6.31 1.16 -10.56
CA PRO A 147 5.40 0.67 -11.59
C PRO A 147 3.96 0.51 -11.11
N ALA A 148 3.75 -0.10 -9.94
CA ALA A 148 2.42 -0.37 -9.41
C ALA A 148 1.64 0.91 -9.07
N HIS A 149 2.30 1.91 -8.47
CA HIS A 149 1.67 3.20 -8.21
C HIS A 149 1.49 4.02 -9.49
N THR A 150 2.33 3.86 -10.52
CA THR A 150 2.06 4.48 -11.83
C THR A 150 0.73 3.99 -12.39
N VAL A 151 0.48 2.67 -12.38
CA VAL A 151 -0.81 2.09 -12.78
C VAL A 151 -1.95 2.59 -11.87
N THR A 152 -1.66 2.75 -10.58
CA THR A 152 -2.63 3.27 -9.61
C THR A 152 -3.05 4.71 -9.91
N PHE A 153 -2.10 5.59 -10.24
CA PHE A 153 -2.39 7.00 -10.54
C PHE A 153 -3.06 7.20 -11.92
N LEU A 154 -3.00 6.20 -12.81
CA LEU A 154 -3.82 6.18 -14.03
C LEU A 154 -5.32 5.95 -13.73
N GLN A 155 -5.66 5.41 -12.55
CA GLN A 155 -7.05 5.20 -12.17
C GLN A 155 -7.70 6.49 -11.62
N THR A 156 -9.03 6.48 -11.57
CA THR A 156 -9.81 7.55 -10.94
C THR A 156 -9.46 7.68 -9.46
N PRO A 157 -9.46 8.91 -8.89
CA PRO A 157 -9.02 9.16 -7.50
C PRO A 157 -9.69 8.27 -6.45
N ASP A 158 -10.96 7.91 -6.66
CA ASP A 158 -11.77 7.08 -5.76
C ASP A 158 -11.28 5.62 -5.70
N LEU A 159 -10.69 5.11 -6.78
CA LEU A 159 -10.22 3.72 -6.88
C LEU A 159 -8.78 3.52 -6.40
N ARG A 160 -7.98 4.60 -6.34
CA ARG A 160 -6.54 4.52 -6.08
C ARG A 160 -6.20 3.81 -4.77
N ILE A 161 -6.99 4.05 -3.73
CA ILE A 161 -6.75 3.49 -2.39
C ILE A 161 -7.11 2.01 -2.33
N GLY A 162 -8.24 1.62 -2.91
CA GLY A 162 -8.60 0.21 -3.01
C GLY A 162 -7.57 -0.57 -3.79
N LEU A 163 -7.10 -0.03 -4.91
CA LEU A 163 -6.04 -0.64 -5.70
C LEU A 163 -4.72 -0.74 -4.93
N ALA A 164 -4.31 0.30 -4.20
CA ALA A 164 -3.10 0.26 -3.37
C ALA A 164 -3.18 -0.79 -2.23
N ALA A 165 -4.36 -0.94 -1.62
CA ALA A 165 -4.59 -1.96 -0.60
C ALA A 165 -4.54 -3.39 -1.20
N LEU A 166 -5.09 -3.60 -2.40
CA LEU A 166 -4.97 -4.86 -3.14
C LEU A 166 -3.51 -5.15 -3.55
N LEU A 167 -2.75 -4.13 -3.96
CA LEU A 167 -1.33 -4.27 -4.28
C LEU A 167 -0.50 -4.65 -3.05
N SER A 168 -0.91 -4.22 -1.85
CA SER A 168 -0.26 -4.61 -0.59
C SER A 168 -0.43 -6.11 -0.30
N LEU A 169 -1.63 -6.65 -0.54
CA LEU A 169 -1.90 -8.09 -0.51
C LEU A 169 -1.05 -8.85 -1.53
N ALA A 170 -1.01 -8.36 -2.78
CA ALA A 170 -0.24 -8.97 -3.87
C ALA A 170 1.27 -8.99 -3.57
N LEU A 171 1.81 -7.91 -3.01
CA LEU A 171 3.21 -7.86 -2.59
C LEU A 171 3.51 -8.90 -1.49
N GLY A 172 2.59 -9.08 -0.53
CA GLY A 172 2.71 -10.11 0.50
C GLY A 172 2.89 -11.52 -0.10
N LEU A 173 2.10 -11.85 -1.11
CA LEU A 173 2.22 -13.09 -1.88
C LEU A 173 3.57 -13.19 -2.61
N ILE A 174 3.94 -12.16 -3.38
CA ILE A 174 5.18 -12.13 -4.17
C ILE A 174 6.42 -12.30 -3.27
N LEU A 175 6.49 -11.55 -2.17
CA LEU A 175 7.61 -11.64 -1.22
C LEU A 175 7.62 -12.99 -0.48
N GLY A 176 6.45 -13.56 -0.22
CA GLY A 176 6.33 -14.91 0.32
C GLY A 176 7.00 -15.94 -0.59
N ILE A 177 6.77 -15.84 -1.91
CA ILE A 177 7.36 -16.72 -2.92
C ILE A 177 8.88 -16.52 -3.02
N PHE A 178 9.36 -15.26 -3.04
CA PHE A 178 10.79 -14.98 -3.15
C PHE A 178 11.59 -15.43 -1.93
N ASN A 179 11.06 -15.21 -0.72
CA ASN A 179 11.74 -15.62 0.51
C ASN A 179 11.68 -17.14 0.73
N ARG A 180 10.66 -17.82 0.19
CA ARG A 180 10.60 -19.29 0.17
C ARG A 180 11.79 -19.90 -0.58
N ARG A 181 12.28 -19.28 -1.66
CA ARG A 181 13.41 -19.83 -2.44
C ARG A 181 14.76 -19.74 -1.71
N GLN A 182 14.82 -18.97 -0.61
CA GLN A 182 16.04 -18.73 0.16
C GLN A 182 16.06 -19.47 1.51
N ALA A 183 15.00 -20.23 1.82
CA ALA A 183 14.82 -21.00 3.04
C ALA A 183 14.81 -22.50 2.72
#